data_AF-A0A4R2JC92-F1
#
_entry.id   AF-A0A4R2JC92-F1
#
_cell.length_a   1.000
_cell.length_b   1.000
_cell.length_c   1.000
_cell.angle_alpha   90.00
_cell.angle_beta   90.00
_cell.angle_gamma   90.00
#
_symmetry.space_group_name_H-M   'P 1'
#
loop_
_entity.id
_entity.type
_entity.pdbx_description
1 polymer ?
#
loop_
_entity_poly.entity_id
_entity_poly.type
_entity_poly.pdbx_seq_one_letter_code
_entity_poly.pdbx_strand_id
1 'polypeptide(L)'
;MQHADQSSWGNEPCPAWCDGDHPSWPDHMGAGWMCFVRLSTEDPVLDGQTDGGPAYQPKELEIYVQQGMREVGPRVAIGQRPTGEPKINLLPDEARHLGEGLIRLAAMADDDRQLVKCEPCDKHEA
;
A
#
# COMPACT_ATOMS: atom_id res chain seq x y z
N MET A 1 0.37 -38.59 -9.15
CA MET A 1 1.66 -38.00 -8.78
C MET A 1 1.48 -36.48 -8.87
N GLN A 2 1.19 -35.83 -7.76
CA GLN A 2 0.97 -34.37 -7.71
C GLN A 2 2.35 -33.70 -7.79
N HIS A 3 2.60 -32.98 -8.88
CA HIS A 3 3.78 -32.13 -8.99
C HIS A 3 3.54 -30.87 -8.14
N ALA A 4 4.56 -30.53 -7.34
CA ALA A 4 4.56 -29.46 -6.38
C ALA A 4 4.28 -28.10 -7.03
N ASP A 5 3.14 -27.51 -6.68
CA ASP A 5 2.86 -26.06 -6.81
C ASP A 5 3.39 -25.35 -5.55
N GLN A 6 4.63 -25.67 -5.16
CA GLN A 6 5.27 -25.01 -4.02
C GLN A 6 5.79 -23.67 -4.50
N SER A 7 5.05 -22.61 -4.16
CA SER A 7 5.50 -21.23 -4.22
C SER A 7 6.93 -21.16 -3.67
N SER A 8 7.85 -20.50 -4.38
CA SER A 8 9.26 -20.37 -4.00
C SER A 8 9.47 -19.90 -2.55
N TRP A 9 8.49 -19.21 -1.98
CA TRP A 9 8.45 -18.68 -0.61
C TRP A 9 8.33 -19.74 0.50
N GLY A 10 7.81 -20.94 0.21
CA GLY A 10 7.60 -21.97 1.23
C GLY A 10 8.86 -22.70 1.72
N ASN A 11 10.01 -22.46 1.07
CA ASN A 11 11.27 -23.16 1.34
C ASN A 11 12.36 -22.26 1.95
N GLU A 12 12.13 -20.94 2.03
CA GLU A 12 13.05 -19.97 2.61
C GLU A 12 12.45 -19.37 3.89
N PRO A 13 13.26 -18.86 4.83
CA PRO A 13 12.74 -18.12 5.98
C PRO A 13 11.86 -16.94 5.54
N CYS A 14 10.79 -16.67 6.30
CA CYS A 14 9.92 -15.53 6.01
C CYS A 14 10.73 -14.23 6.00
N PRO A 15 10.52 -13.36 4.99
CA PRO A 15 11.18 -12.07 4.95
C PRO A 15 10.69 -11.18 6.09
N ALA A 16 11.48 -10.19 6.50
CA ALA A 16 11.21 -9.34 7.66
C ALA A 16 9.88 -8.55 7.62
N TRP A 17 9.31 -8.39 6.42
CA TRP A 17 8.03 -7.72 6.23
C TRP A 17 6.83 -8.67 6.36
N CYS A 18 7.03 -9.99 6.30
CA CYS A 18 5.95 -10.97 6.41
C CYS A 18 5.57 -11.16 7.88
N ASP A 19 4.28 -11.17 8.18
CA ASP A 19 3.75 -11.37 9.54
C ASP A 19 3.68 -12.86 9.96
N GLY A 20 3.99 -13.76 9.04
CA GLY A 20 3.98 -15.21 9.26
C GLY A 20 2.59 -15.84 9.25
N ASP A 21 1.52 -15.09 8.97
CA ASP A 21 0.18 -15.63 8.80
C ASP A 21 -0.01 -16.13 7.37
N HIS A 22 0.31 -17.41 7.16
CA HIS A 22 0.12 -18.07 5.88
C HIS A 22 -1.14 -18.93 5.94
N PRO A 23 -2.29 -18.49 5.37
CA PRO A 23 -3.41 -19.39 5.16
C PRO A 23 -2.92 -20.60 4.33
N SER A 24 -3.53 -21.76 4.54
CA SER A 24 -3.12 -23.04 3.92
C SER A 24 -3.17 -23.02 2.38
N TRP A 25 -3.78 -21.98 1.80
CA TRP A 25 -3.86 -21.69 0.36
C TRP A 25 -3.61 -20.18 0.17
N PRO A 26 -2.36 -19.70 0.26
CA PRO A 26 -2.09 -18.28 0.19
C PRO A 26 -1.97 -17.85 -1.27
N ASP A 27 -3.04 -17.25 -1.80
CA ASP A 27 -2.98 -16.51 -3.06
C ASP A 27 -2.08 -15.26 -2.93
N HIS A 28 -1.81 -14.82 -1.69
CA HIS A 28 -0.99 -13.67 -1.33
C HIS A 28 -0.34 -13.83 0.06
N MET A 29 0.83 -13.22 0.26
CA MET A 29 1.42 -12.94 1.58
C MET A 29 1.31 -11.44 1.85
N GLY A 30 0.80 -11.07 3.02
CA GLY A 30 0.72 -9.67 3.47
C GLY A 30 1.70 -9.37 4.60
N ALA A 31 1.98 -8.09 4.78
CA ALA A 31 2.50 -7.58 6.05
C ALA A 31 1.31 -7.15 6.91
N GLY A 32 1.18 -7.69 8.12
CA GLY A 32 0.27 -7.13 9.14
C GLY A 32 0.62 -5.69 9.55
N TRP A 33 1.77 -5.18 9.09
CA TRP A 33 2.18 -3.79 9.26
C TRP A 33 1.50 -2.92 8.20
N MET A 34 0.46 -2.21 8.61
CA MET A 34 -0.31 -1.29 7.79
C MET A 34 -0.18 0.14 8.31
N CYS A 35 0.00 1.09 7.39
CA CYS A 35 -0.09 2.52 7.67
C CYS A 35 -1.42 3.06 7.15
N PHE A 36 -2.10 3.88 7.96
CA PHE A 36 -3.37 4.51 7.57
C PHE A 36 -3.22 6.02 7.48
N VAL A 37 -3.65 6.60 6.36
CA VAL A 37 -3.68 8.05 6.15
C VAL A 37 -5.12 8.48 5.96
N ARG A 38 -5.67 9.21 6.94
CA ARG A 38 -7.04 9.74 6.86
C ARG A 38 -7.10 10.93 5.89
N LEU A 39 -8.01 10.86 4.91
CA LEU A 39 -8.25 11.92 3.94
C LEU A 39 -9.41 12.81 4.43
N SER A 40 -9.10 13.79 5.29
CA SER A 40 -10.12 14.63 5.93
C SER A 40 -10.86 15.59 4.97
N THR A 41 -10.31 15.83 3.79
CA THR A 41 -10.90 16.71 2.77
C THR A 41 -11.86 15.98 1.83
N GLU A 42 -11.93 14.65 1.91
CA GLU A 42 -12.78 13.83 1.06
C GLU A 42 -14.14 13.57 1.70
N ASP A 43 -15.16 13.42 0.86
CA ASP A 43 -16.49 13.00 1.32
C ASP A 43 -16.42 11.62 2.02
N PRO A 44 -17.05 11.47 3.19
CA PRO A 44 -17.09 10.20 3.89
C PRO A 44 -17.89 9.16 3.09
N VAL A 45 -17.52 7.89 3.26
CA VAL A 45 -18.14 6.77 2.53
C VAL A 45 -19.20 6.14 3.42
N LEU A 46 -20.35 5.82 2.81
CA LEU A 46 -21.37 5.00 3.45
C LEU A 46 -20.82 3.59 3.67
N ASP A 47 -20.61 3.23 4.93
CA ASP A 47 -20.08 1.94 5.38
C ASP A 47 -21.17 1.16 6.13
N GLY A 48 -22.20 0.79 5.36
CA GLY A 48 -23.32 0.00 5.85
C GLY A 48 -24.38 0.80 6.61
N GLN A 49 -25.15 0.05 7.39
CA GLN A 49 -26.34 0.56 8.08
C GLN A 49 -26.31 0.09 9.54
N THR A 50 -26.63 0.99 10.45
CA THR A 50 -26.76 0.72 11.89
C THR A 50 -28.21 0.89 12.32
N ASP A 51 -28.56 0.45 13.53
CA ASP A 51 -29.89 0.65 14.12
C ASP A 51 -30.29 2.15 14.19
N GLY A 52 -29.32 3.05 14.12
CA GLY A 52 -29.51 4.51 14.09
C GLY A 52 -29.50 5.15 12.69
N GLY A 53 -29.41 4.36 11.61
CA GLY A 53 -29.36 4.86 10.23
C GLY A 53 -28.02 4.60 9.51
N PRO A 54 -27.77 5.26 8.36
CA PRO A 54 -26.57 5.06 7.56
C PRO A 54 -25.30 5.41 8.36
N ALA A 55 -24.32 4.50 8.37
CA ALA A 55 -23.03 4.74 9.02
C ALA A 55 -22.04 5.28 7.99
N TYR A 56 -21.42 6.42 8.28
CA TYR A 56 -20.43 7.04 7.41
C TYR A 56 -19.06 6.97 8.04
N GLN A 57 -18.07 6.53 7.27
CA GLN A 57 -16.68 6.47 7.69
C GLN A 57 -15.83 7.45 6.88
N PRO A 58 -14.81 8.08 7.48
CA PRO A 58 -13.82 8.84 6.73
C PRO A 58 -13.15 7.96 5.67
N LYS A 59 -12.81 8.55 4.51
CA LYS A 59 -11.91 7.87 3.58
C LYS A 59 -10.52 7.80 4.19
N GLU A 60 -9.89 6.65 4.07
CA GLU A 60 -8.51 6.44 4.48
C GLU A 60 -7.74 5.79 3.32
N LEU A 61 -6.48 6.16 3.15
CA LEU A 61 -5.54 5.33 2.40
C LEU A 61 -4.97 4.28 3.34
N GLU A 62 -4.95 3.04 2.89
CA GLU A 62 -4.24 1.95 3.54
C GLU A 62 -2.98 1.65 2.74
N ILE A 63 -1.84 1.60 3.42
CA ILE A 63 -0.53 1.39 2.80
C ILE A 63 0.10 0.18 3.48
N TYR A 64 0.43 -0.85 2.70
CA TYR A 64 0.94 -2.11 3.21
C TYR A 64 1.88 -2.76 2.21
N VAL A 65 2.68 -3.73 2.69
CA VAL A 65 3.51 -4.57 1.83
C VAL A 65 2.75 -5.85 1.55
N GLN A 66 2.72 -6.26 0.28
CA GLN A 66 2.17 -7.54 -0.12
C GLN A 66 3.05 -8.22 -1.16
N GLN A 67 2.84 -9.51 -1.36
CA GLN A 67 3.41 -10.25 -2.45
C GLN A 67 2.48 -11.38 -2.90
N GLY A 68 2.13 -11.38 -4.18
CA GLY A 68 1.32 -12.42 -4.81
C GLY A 68 2.09 -13.72 -5.07
N MET A 69 1.34 -14.82 -5.21
CA MET A 69 1.91 -16.10 -5.65
C MET A 69 2.51 -15.92 -7.07
N ARG A 70 3.81 -16.19 -7.22
CA ARG A 70 4.65 -16.02 -8.45
C ARG A 70 5.19 -14.62 -8.73
N GLU A 71 4.98 -13.65 -7.86
CA GLU A 71 5.69 -12.37 -7.96
C GLU A 71 7.17 -12.54 -7.57
N VAL A 72 8.07 -11.87 -8.28
CA VAL A 72 9.53 -11.97 -8.07
C VAL A 72 9.99 -11.22 -6.81
N GLY A 73 9.18 -10.32 -6.28
CA GLY A 73 9.47 -9.58 -5.05
C GLY A 73 8.26 -8.81 -4.53
N PRO A 74 8.35 -8.26 -3.31
CA PRO A 74 7.24 -7.55 -2.68
C PRO A 74 6.84 -6.29 -3.44
N ARG A 75 5.61 -5.84 -3.17
CA ARG A 75 5.02 -4.60 -3.64
C ARG A 75 4.54 -3.79 -2.45
N VAL A 76 4.67 -2.46 -2.55
CA VAL A 76 3.96 -1.54 -1.67
C VAL A 76 2.60 -1.26 -2.32
N ALA A 77 1.54 -1.66 -1.66
CA ALA A 77 0.17 -1.45 -2.10
C ALA A 77 -0.44 -0.23 -1.42
N ILE A 78 -1.18 0.56 -2.19
CA ILE A 78 -2.00 1.67 -1.71
C ILE A 78 -3.45 1.36 -2.05
N GLY A 79 -4.22 1.01 -1.02
CA GLY A 79 -5.66 0.82 -1.10
C GLY A 79 -6.42 1.99 -0.50
N GLN A 80 -7.74 1.85 -0.45
CA GLN A 80 -8.61 2.85 0.16
C GLN A 80 -9.63 2.17 1.07
N ARG A 81 -9.82 2.65 2.29
CA ARG A 81 -10.90 2.18 3.17
C ARG A 81 -12.11 3.12 3.13
N PRO A 82 -13.33 2.59 3.30
CA PRO A 82 -13.67 1.18 3.54
C PRO A 82 -13.67 0.26 2.29
N THR A 83 -13.33 0.76 1.09
CA THR A 83 -13.41 0.03 -0.20
C THR A 83 -12.15 -0.78 -0.55
N GLY A 84 -12.05 -2.03 -0.12
CA GLY A 84 -10.79 -2.79 -0.02
C GLY A 84 -10.16 -3.41 -1.28
N GLU A 85 -10.03 -2.69 -2.40
CA GLU A 85 -9.12 -3.13 -3.47
C GLU A 85 -7.92 -2.15 -3.59
N PRO A 86 -6.67 -2.64 -3.58
CA PRO A 86 -5.52 -1.80 -3.81
C PRO A 86 -5.61 -1.14 -5.19
N LYS A 87 -5.49 0.19 -5.19
CA LYS A 87 -5.59 1.00 -6.41
C LYS A 87 -4.27 1.12 -7.13
N ILE A 88 -3.18 1.02 -6.38
CA ILE A 88 -1.81 1.18 -6.88
C ILE A 88 -0.93 0.13 -6.21
N ASN A 89 -0.13 -0.57 -7.02
CA ASN A 89 0.94 -1.44 -6.56
C ASN A 89 2.27 -0.91 -7.09
N LEU A 90 3.21 -0.67 -6.19
CA LEU A 90 4.51 -0.04 -6.48
C LEU A 90 5.65 -1.00 -6.14
N LEU A 91 6.71 -0.94 -6.93
CA LEU A 91 8.01 -1.45 -6.52
C LEU A 91 8.55 -0.66 -5.31
N PRO A 92 9.43 -1.24 -4.47
CA PRO A 92 9.99 -0.52 -3.32
C PRO A 92 10.74 0.78 -3.67
N ASP A 93 11.36 0.87 -4.84
CA ASP A 93 11.99 2.10 -5.35
C ASP A 93 10.95 3.12 -5.85
N GLU A 94 9.92 2.67 -6.57
CA GLU A 94 8.81 3.53 -6.98
C GLU A 94 8.06 4.12 -5.78
N ALA A 95 7.84 3.32 -4.73
CA ALA A 95 7.20 3.76 -3.49
C ALA A 95 8.03 4.82 -2.75
N ARG A 96 9.37 4.66 -2.72
CA ARG A 96 10.28 5.67 -2.15
C ARG A 96 10.22 6.97 -2.95
N HIS A 97 10.28 6.88 -4.28
CA HIS A 97 10.18 8.04 -5.15
C HIS A 97 8.84 8.77 -4.96
N LEU A 98 7.71 8.04 -4.94
CA LEU A 98 6.40 8.62 -4.65
C LEU A 98 6.40 9.38 -3.31
N GLY A 99 6.95 8.79 -2.25
CA GLY A 99 7.06 9.42 -0.94
C GLY A 99 7.88 10.71 -0.96
N GLU A 100 9.02 10.73 -1.64
CA GLU A 100 9.86 11.93 -1.83
C GLU A 100 9.12 13.03 -2.58
N GLY A 101 8.39 12.66 -3.65
CA GLY A 101 7.54 13.59 -4.40
C GLY A 101 6.44 14.21 -3.54
N LEU A 102 5.75 13.41 -2.74
CA LEU A 102 4.72 13.88 -1.81
C LEU A 102 5.29 14.85 -0.76
N ILE A 103 6.42 14.50 -0.13
CA ILE A 103 7.08 15.35 0.86
C ILE A 103 7.49 16.69 0.23
N ARG A 104 8.07 16.66 -0.97
CA ARG A 104 8.48 17.87 -1.70
C ARG A 104 7.28 18.78 -2.00
N LEU A 105 6.17 18.23 -2.50
CA LEU A 105 4.98 19.02 -2.83
C LEU A 105 4.31 19.59 -1.58
N ALA A 106 4.27 18.84 -0.48
CA ALA A 106 3.79 19.33 0.81
C ALA A 106 4.64 20.51 1.31
N ALA A 107 5.97 20.38 1.30
CA ALA A 107 6.88 21.46 1.68
C ALA A 107 6.69 22.72 0.81
N MET A 108 6.48 22.55 -0.50
CA MET A 108 6.17 23.65 -1.41
C MET A 108 4.85 24.35 -1.07
N ALA A 109 3.81 23.59 -0.69
CA ALA A 109 2.52 24.13 -0.30
C ALA A 109 2.58 24.89 1.03
N ASP A 110 3.43 24.45 1.96
CA ASP A 110 3.63 25.06 3.27
C ASP A 110 4.63 26.24 3.27
N ASP A 111 5.14 26.64 2.10
CA ASP A 111 6.21 27.65 1.94
C ASP A 111 7.50 27.33 2.73
N ASP A 112 7.78 26.03 2.92
CA ASP A 112 9.04 25.59 3.51
C ASP A 112 10.16 25.66 2.46
N ARG A 113 11.19 26.45 2.77
CA ARG A 113 12.33 26.69 1.89
C ARG A 113 13.32 25.52 1.85
N GLN A 114 13.15 24.50 2.70
CA GLN A 114 13.94 23.26 2.63
C GLN A 114 13.30 22.26 1.67
N LEU A 115 13.53 22.48 0.37
CA LEU A 115 13.04 21.56 -0.65
C LEU A 115 13.81 20.24 -0.61
N VAL A 116 13.11 19.14 -0.34
CA VAL A 116 13.63 17.80 -0.62
C VAL A 116 13.83 17.66 -2.13
N LYS A 117 15.02 17.28 -2.56
CA LYS A 117 15.29 16.97 -3.97
C LYS A 117 14.61 15.67 -4.30
N CYS A 118 13.55 15.74 -5.10
CA CYS A 118 13.04 14.57 -5.82
C CYS A 118 13.96 14.35 -7.03
N GLU A 119 14.52 13.14 -7.18
CA GLU A 119 15.33 12.82 -8.35
C GLU A 119 14.50 12.96 -9.63
N PRO A 120 15.09 13.41 -10.74
CA PRO A 120 14.38 13.56 -12.00
C PRO A 120 13.88 12.20 -12.49
N CYS A 121 12.59 12.11 -12.85
CA CYS A 121 12.09 11.00 -13.63
C CYS A 121 12.55 11.17 -15.07
N ASP A 122 13.03 10.10 -15.72
CA ASP A 122 13.57 10.09 -17.10
C ASP A 122 12.62 10.65 -18.19
N LYS A 123 11.39 11.06 -17.87
CA LYS A 123 10.36 11.47 -18.83
C LYS A 123 9.50 12.68 -18.44
N HIS A 124 9.81 13.41 -17.38
CA HIS A 124 9.05 14.62 -17.04
C HIS A 124 9.96 15.84 -17.09
N GLU A 125 9.79 16.67 -18.15
CA GLU A 125 10.31 18.03 -18.14
C GLU A 125 9.52 18.84 -17.10
N ALA A 126 10.26 19.61 -16.29
CA ALA A 126 9.73 20.40 -15.17
C ALA A 126 8.86 21.58 -15.63
#